data_AF-A0A133U337-F1
#
_entry.id   AF-A0A133U337-F1
#
_cell.length_a   1.000
_cell.length_b   1.000
_cell.length_c   1.000
_cell.angle_alpha   90.00
_cell.angle_beta   90.00
_cell.angle_gamma   90.00
#
_symmetry.space_group_name_H-M   'P 1'
#
loop_
_entity.id
_entity.type
_entity.pdbx_description
1 polymer ?
#
loop_
_entity_poly.entity_id
_entity_poly.type
_entity_poly.pdbx_seq_one_letter_code
_entity_poly.pdbx_strand_id
1 'polypeptide(L)' 'LEEIKEALGDNMVLLDGVPAQLFMPNESEKALEKTVKKILNMFYPNIVLGISDELPPKANIERVKLVSEIVRDWNKKR' A
#
# COMPACT_ATOMS: atom_id res chain seq x y z
N LEU A 1 7.74 -5.38 7.45
CA LEU A 1 7.01 -6.13 6.39
C LEU A 1 7.79 -7.35 5.92
N GLU A 2 9.07 -7.22 5.56
CA GLU A 2 9.90 -8.36 5.13
C GLU A 2 10.04 -9.40 6.24
N GLU A 3 10.42 -8.98 7.45
CA GLU A 3 10.51 -9.86 8.62
C GLU A 3 9.17 -10.53 8.98
N ILE A 4 8.06 -9.79 8.86
CA ILE A 4 6.70 -10.31 9.08
C ILE A 4 6.40 -11.41 8.06
N LYS A 5 6.74 -11.17 6.79
CA LYS A 5 6.54 -12.13 5.70
C LYS A 5 7.40 -13.37 5.90
N GLU A 6 8.64 -13.20 6.33
CA GLU A 6 9.56 -14.29 6.65
C GLU A 6 9.07 -15.15 7.83
N ALA A 7 8.60 -14.51 8.89
CA ALA A 7 8.13 -15.20 10.10
C ALA A 7 6.80 -15.94 9.92
N LEU A 8 5.88 -15.40 9.11
CA LEU A 8 4.50 -15.90 8.99
C LEU A 8 4.23 -16.65 7.67
N GLY A 9 5.15 -16.56 6.70
CA GLY A 9 5.10 -17.30 5.44
C GLY A 9 3.95 -16.90 4.52
N ASP A 10 3.48 -17.85 3.73
CA ASP A 10 2.43 -17.65 2.70
C ASP A 10 1.01 -17.89 3.18
N ASN A 11 0.83 -18.35 4.43
CA ASN A 11 -0.49 -18.65 5.01
C ASN A 11 -1.16 -17.44 5.68
N MET A 12 -0.56 -16.25 5.58
CA MET A 12 -1.09 -15.02 6.15
C MET A 12 -1.58 -14.07 5.04
N VAL A 13 -2.73 -13.45 5.26
CA VAL A 13 -3.21 -12.29 4.51
C VAL A 13 -2.79 -11.03 5.25
N LEU A 14 -2.05 -10.14 4.58
CA LEU A 14 -1.79 -8.81 5.11
C LEU A 14 -3.04 -7.93 4.95
N LEU A 15 -3.49 -7.33 6.04
CA LEU A 15 -4.49 -6.26 6.01
C LEU A 15 -3.75 -4.92 6.13
N ASP A 16 -4.07 -4.00 5.24
CA ASP A 16 -3.45 -2.68 5.11
C ASP A 16 -1.94 -2.73 4.80
N GLY A 17 -1.23 -1.65 5.14
CA GLY A 17 0.24 -1.60 5.10
C GLY A 17 0.85 -0.37 4.45
N VAL A 18 0.07 0.52 3.83
CA VAL A 18 0.59 1.79 3.31
C VAL A 18 0.73 2.79 4.47
N PRO A 19 1.93 3.34 4.76
CA PRO A 19 2.09 4.32 5.81
C PRO A 19 1.26 5.59 5.56
N ALA A 20 0.46 6.01 6.55
CA ALA A 20 -0.39 7.19 6.47
C ALA A 20 0.37 8.48 6.12
N GLN A 21 1.63 8.60 6.58
CA GLN A 21 2.50 9.73 6.29
C GLN A 21 2.68 9.98 4.79
N LEU A 22 2.73 8.92 3.95
CA LEU A 22 2.93 9.06 2.50
C LEU A 22 1.75 9.75 1.78
N PHE A 23 0.62 9.93 2.46
CA PHE A 23 -0.52 10.69 1.94
C PHE A 23 -0.41 12.19 2.22
N MET A 24 0.59 12.65 2.99
CA MET A 24 0.79 14.06 3.28
C MET A 24 1.32 14.84 2.05
N PRO A 25 0.91 16.11 1.84
CA PRO A 25 1.30 16.89 0.65
C PRO A 25 2.81 17.10 0.48
N ASN A 26 3.56 17.11 1.58
CA ASN A 26 5.00 17.31 1.60
C ASN A 26 5.82 16.05 1.28
N GLU A 27 5.19 14.87 1.29
CA GLU A 27 5.86 13.62 0.90
C GLU A 27 5.92 13.49 -0.63
N SER A 28 6.83 12.65 -1.15
CA SER A 28 6.92 12.40 -2.58
C SER A 28 5.83 11.41 -3.05
N GLU A 29 5.09 11.77 -4.09
CA GLU A 29 4.15 10.86 -4.75
C GLU A 29 4.84 9.59 -5.29
N LYS A 30 6.06 9.74 -5.83
CA LYS A 30 6.88 8.60 -6.28
C LYS A 30 7.23 7.64 -5.14
N ALA A 31 7.42 8.16 -3.92
CA ALA A 31 7.68 7.33 -2.75
C ALA A 31 6.43 6.52 -2.36
N LEU A 32 5.23 7.13 -2.44
CA LEU A 32 3.95 6.43 -2.27
C LEU A 32 3.81 5.30 -3.30
N GLU A 33 3.97 5.60 -4.60
CA GLU A 33 3.89 4.58 -5.65
C GLU A 33 4.84 3.41 -5.44
N LYS A 34 6.12 3.71 -5.15
CA LYS A 34 7.15 2.69 -4.94
C LYS A 34 6.78 1.79 -3.75
N THR A 35 6.26 2.40 -2.68
CA THR A 35 5.85 1.67 -1.47
C THR A 35 4.67 0.75 -1.77
N VAL A 36 3.62 1.26 -2.42
CA VAL A 36 2.45 0.47 -2.83
C VAL A 36 2.85 -0.71 -3.70
N LYS A 37 3.64 -0.46 -4.76
CA LYS A 37 4.11 -1.51 -5.68
C LYS A 37 4.98 -2.55 -4.95
N LYS A 38 5.82 -2.13 -3.99
CA LYS A 38 6.63 -3.05 -3.18
C LYS A 38 5.74 -3.96 -2.33
N ILE A 39 4.76 -3.39 -1.62
CA ILE A 39 3.82 -4.14 -0.79
C ILE A 39 3.04 -5.15 -1.63
N LEU A 40 2.48 -4.71 -2.76
CA LEU A 40 1.76 -5.60 -3.68
C LEU A 40 2.64 -6.76 -4.18
N ASN A 41 3.89 -6.51 -4.56
CA ASN A 41 4.81 -7.58 -4.96
C ASN A 41 5.09 -8.59 -3.85
N MET A 42 5.25 -8.12 -2.60
CA MET A 42 5.64 -8.98 -1.49
C MET A 42 4.50 -9.86 -0.98
N PHE A 43 3.27 -9.35 -1.01
CA PHE A 43 2.14 -10.00 -0.35
C PHE A 43 1.08 -10.52 -1.32
N TYR A 44 1.13 -10.20 -2.62
CA TYR A 44 0.21 -10.79 -3.60
C TYR A 44 0.31 -12.33 -3.60
N PRO A 45 -0.81 -13.07 -3.64
CA PRO A 45 -2.21 -12.60 -3.70
C PRO A 45 -2.85 -12.34 -2.33
N ASN A 46 -2.12 -12.59 -1.24
CA ASN A 46 -2.60 -12.55 0.14
C ASN A 46 -2.54 -11.13 0.76
N ILE A 47 -3.21 -10.15 0.14
CA ILE A 47 -3.29 -8.79 0.68
C ILE A 47 -4.62 -8.10 0.41
N VAL A 48 -5.14 -7.42 1.43
CA VAL A 48 -6.17 -6.38 1.30
C VAL A 48 -5.49 -5.04 1.60
N LEU A 49 -5.12 -4.32 0.55
CA LEU A 49 -4.32 -3.10 0.69
C LEU A 49 -5.17 -1.91 1.15
N GLY A 50 -4.68 -1.22 2.16
CA GLY A 50 -5.25 0.02 2.69
C GLY A 50 -4.19 0.80 3.48
N ILE A 51 -4.64 1.89 4.10
CA ILE A 51 -3.78 2.77 4.90
C ILE A 51 -3.60 2.08 6.25
N SER A 52 -2.35 1.93 6.69
CA SER A 52 -2.02 1.21 7.94
C SER A 52 -2.57 1.85 9.22
N ASP A 53 -3.11 3.05 9.10
CA ASP A 53 -3.68 3.88 10.17
C ASP A 53 -4.79 4.73 9.54
N GLU A 54 -5.33 5.70 10.27
CA GLU A 54 -6.31 6.65 9.74
C GLU A 54 -5.66 7.65 8.77
N LEU A 55 -6.44 8.09 7.76
CA LEU A 55 -6.00 9.13 6.83
C LEU A 55 -5.86 10.46 7.59
N PRO A 56 -4.68 11.10 7.61
CA PRO A 56 -4.51 12.36 8.34
C PRO A 56 -5.42 13.46 7.79
N PRO A 57 -5.94 14.38 8.62
CA PRO A 57 -6.83 15.46 8.17
C PRO A 57 -6.22 16.39 7.10
N LYS A 58 -4.88 16.50 7.08
CA LYS A 58 -4.12 17.32 6.12
C LYS A 58 -3.62 16.52 4.91
N ALA A 59 -4.00 15.25 4.80
CA ALA A 59 -3.58 14.42 3.67
C ALA A 59 -4.15 14.93 2.35
N ASN A 60 -3.45 14.63 1.27
CA ASN A 60 -3.94 14.88 -0.08
C ASN A 60 -4.83 13.70 -0.51
N ILE A 61 -6.13 13.94 -0.64
CA ILE A 61 -7.11 12.91 -1.03
C ILE A 61 -6.84 12.31 -2.42
N GLU A 62 -6.25 13.06 -3.35
CA GLU A 62 -5.90 12.55 -4.68
C GLU A 62 -4.90 11.40 -4.62
N ARG A 63 -4.10 11.32 -3.54
CA ARG A 63 -3.20 10.18 -3.32
C ARG A 63 -3.96 8.90 -3.01
N VAL A 64 -5.10 8.96 -2.33
CA VAL A 64 -5.97 7.78 -2.12
C VAL A 64 -6.51 7.27 -3.46
N LYS A 65 -6.90 8.21 -4.34
CA LYS A 65 -7.32 7.89 -5.71
C LYS A 65 -6.19 7.25 -6.52
N LEU A 66 -4.98 7.82 -6.46
CA LEU A 66 -3.79 7.26 -7.12
C LEU A 66 -3.52 5.82 -6.67
N VAL A 67 -3.55 5.53 -5.36
CA VAL A 67 -3.37 4.15 -4.86
C VAL A 67 -4.45 3.22 -5.41
N SER A 68 -5.70 3.67 -5.46
CA SER A 68 -6.82 2.90 -6.02
C SER A 68 -6.62 2.58 -7.50
N GLU A 69 -6.08 3.51 -8.29
CA GLU A 69 -5.75 3.30 -9.71
C GLU A 69 -4.61 2.29 -9.88
N ILE A 70 -3.55 2.40 -9.07
CA ILE A 70 -2.43 1.44 -9.08
C ILE A 70 -2.92 0.01 -8.81
N VAL A 71 -3.75 -0.19 -7.77
CA VAL A 71 -4.29 -1.50 -7.42
C VAL A 71 -5.21 -2.03 -8.52
N ARG A 72 -6.05 -1.18 -9.12
CA ARG A 72 -6.92 -1.56 -10.24
C ARG A 72 -6.11 -2.06 -11.43
N ASP A 73 -5.07 -1.33 -11.82
CA ASP A 73 -4.23 -1.71 -12.96
C ASP A 73 -3.31 -2.90 -12.65
N TRP A 74 -2.92 -3.07 -11.39
CA TRP A 74 -2.24 -4.28 -10.92
C TRP A 74 -3.11 -5.52 -11.13
N ASN A 75 -4.36 -5.47 -10.68
CA ASN A 75 -5.30 -6.60 -10.77
C ASN A 75 -5.69 -6.96 -12.21
N LYS A 76 -5.66 -6.02 -13.15
CA LYS A 76 -5.91 -6.32 -14.58
C LYS A 76 -4.79 -7.14 -15.24
N LYS A 77 -3.57 -7.11 -14.69
CA LYS A 77 -2.37 -7.73 -15.28
C LYS A 77 -2.09 -9.14 -14.77
N ARG A 78 -2.93 -9.67 -13.87
CA ARG A 78 -2.73 -10.91 -13.12
C ARG A 78 -3.98 -11.76 -13.23
#